data_AF-A0A453FEU0-F1
#
_entry.id   AF-A0A453FEU0-F1
#
_cell.length_a   1.000
_cell.length_b   1.000
_cell.length_c   1.000
_cell.angle_alpha   90.00
_cell.angle_beta   90.00
_cell.angle_gamma   90.00
#
_symmetry.space_group_name_H-M   'P 1'
#
loop_
_entity.id
_entity.type
_entity.pdbx_description
1 polymer ?
#
loop_
_entity_poly.entity_id
_entity_poly.type
_entity_poly.pdbx_seq_one_letter_code
_entity_poly.pdbx_strand_id
1 'polypeptide(L)'
;MLNCLMYKLCYYRFAETDGKGFDRARRYEIGRKHFKLTHFEEVFTTQHWMVRIYKLKPQKNRVRGKLKLKLKSSSKTSLMRKGAGKKNPWQ
;
A
#
# COMPACT_ATOMS: atom_id res chain seq x y z
N MET A 1 -8.69 19.88 -0.20
CA MET A 1 -7.43 19.63 -0.94
C MET A 1 -6.71 18.30 -0.62
N LEU A 2 -7.00 17.60 0.49
CA LEU A 2 -6.26 16.40 0.96
C LEU A 2 -6.20 15.19 0.00
N ASN A 3 -6.96 15.20 -1.10
CA ASN A 3 -6.99 14.12 -2.08
C ASN A 3 -6.16 14.41 -3.35
N CYS A 4 -5.58 15.61 -3.49
CA CYS A 4 -4.80 15.94 -4.67
C CYS A 4 -3.52 15.10 -4.77
N LEU A 5 -3.06 14.90 -6.01
CA LEU A 5 -1.88 14.09 -6.29
C LEU A 5 -0.64 14.67 -5.61
N MET A 6 -0.43 15.99 -5.76
CA MET A 6 0.71 16.70 -5.19
C MET A 6 0.82 16.50 -3.67
N TYR A 7 -0.29 16.69 -2.94
CA TYR A 7 -0.31 16.50 -1.48
C TYR A 7 0.10 15.08 -1.10
N LYS A 8 -0.43 14.07 -1.80
CA LYS A 8 -0.11 12.67 -1.53
C LYS A 8 1.35 12.34 -1.81
N LEU A 9 1.92 12.89 -2.89
CA LEU A 9 3.34 12.68 -3.19
C LEU A 9 4.22 13.37 -2.15
N CYS A 10 4.03 14.68 -1.90
CA CYS A 10 4.87 15.41 -0.94
C CYS A 10 4.84 14.83 0.48
N TYR A 11 3.67 14.39 0.96
CA TYR A 11 3.49 13.91 2.33
C TYR A 11 3.46 12.40 2.51
N TYR A 12 3.86 11.63 1.49
CA TYR A 12 3.91 10.18 1.62
C TYR A 12 4.86 9.79 2.77
N ARG A 13 4.36 9.05 3.76
CA ARG A 13 5.12 8.59 4.96
C ARG A 13 5.73 9.70 5.82
N PHE A 14 5.35 10.96 5.62
CA PHE A 14 5.90 12.10 6.38
C PHE A 14 5.61 12.03 7.88
N ALA A 15 4.47 11.44 8.25
CA ALA A 15 4.12 11.25 9.66
C ALA A 15 4.96 10.17 10.36
N GLU A 16 5.59 9.26 9.61
CA GLU A 16 6.42 8.19 10.18
C GLU A 16 7.79 8.70 10.62
N THR A 17 8.28 9.81 10.04
CA THR A 17 9.60 10.39 10.33
C THR A 17 9.63 11.15 11.65
N ASP A 18 8.71 12.10 11.83
CA ASP A 18 8.70 13.02 12.99
C ASP A 18 7.61 12.67 14.03
N GLY A 19 6.78 11.66 13.78
CA GLY A 19 5.68 11.21 14.65
C GLY A 19 4.48 12.18 14.72
N LYS A 20 4.72 13.49 14.70
CA LYS A 20 3.69 14.55 14.71
C LYS A 20 3.23 14.92 13.30
N GLY A 21 4.10 14.79 12.29
CA GLY A 21 3.80 15.19 10.92
C GLY A 21 3.51 16.69 10.81
N PHE A 22 4.42 17.51 11.32
CA PHE A 22 4.29 18.97 11.33
C PHE A 22 5.08 19.59 10.19
N ASP A 23 4.42 20.38 9.34
CA ASP A 23 5.10 21.12 8.28
C ASP A 23 5.67 22.43 8.83
N ARG A 24 7.00 22.55 8.85
CA ARG A 24 7.71 23.73 9.40
C ARG A 24 7.54 24.98 8.55
N ALA A 25 7.44 24.85 7.22
CA ALA A 25 7.31 26.00 6.33
C ALA A 25 5.90 26.62 6.44
N ARG A 26 4.88 25.77 6.58
CA ARG A 26 3.48 26.21 6.73
C ARG A 26 3.01 26.37 8.17
N ARG A 27 3.79 25.89 9.14
CA ARG A 27 3.45 25.87 10.57
C ARG A 27 2.09 25.21 10.84
N TYR A 28 1.81 24.10 10.17
CA TYR A 28 0.53 23.39 10.27
C TYR A 28 0.74 21.87 10.38
N GLU A 29 -0.13 21.21 11.14
CA GLU A 29 -0.12 19.76 11.31
C GLU A 29 -0.85 19.05 10.16
N ILE A 30 -0.26 17.97 9.63
CA ILE A 30 -0.86 17.22 8.53
C ILE A 30 -2.16 16.56 8.98
N GLY A 31 -3.26 16.91 8.32
CA GLY A 31 -4.58 16.34 8.63
C GLY A 31 -4.69 14.84 8.28
N ARG A 32 -4.13 14.41 7.13
CA ARG A 32 -4.15 13.01 6.71
C ARG A 32 -2.76 12.38 6.75
N LYS A 33 -2.48 11.67 7.84
CA LYS A 33 -1.15 11.11 8.15
C LYS A 33 -0.83 9.79 7.45
N HIS A 34 -1.81 8.88 7.37
CA HIS A 34 -1.61 7.54 6.82
C HIS A 34 -2.41 7.34 5.53
N PHE A 35 -1.71 7.18 4.42
CA PHE A 35 -2.30 6.80 3.14
C PHE A 35 -1.28 6.04 2.29
N LYS A 36 -1.78 5.24 1.34
CA LYS A 36 -0.96 4.42 0.45
C LYS A 36 -1.04 4.94 -0.98
N LEU A 37 0.10 4.96 -1.67
CA LEU A 37 0.17 5.26 -3.09
C LEU A 37 -0.22 4.01 -3.90
N THR A 38 -1.14 4.17 -4.85
CA THR A 38 -1.66 3.08 -5.66
C THR A 38 -0.90 2.89 -6.97
N HIS A 39 -0.61 3.99 -7.66
CA HIS A 39 0.02 4.00 -8.97
C HIS A 39 1.48 4.44 -8.96
N PHE A 40 1.94 5.10 -7.90
CA PHE A 40 3.33 5.54 -7.78
C PHE A 40 4.05 4.74 -6.70
N GLU A 41 5.36 4.58 -6.86
CA GLU A 41 6.28 4.13 -5.82
C GLU A 41 7.36 5.17 -5.62
N GLU A 42 7.79 5.31 -4.36
CA GLU A 42 8.93 6.13 -3.99
C GLU A 42 10.20 5.39 -4.37
N VAL A 43 11.03 5.98 -5.23
CA VAL A 43 12.32 5.38 -5.63
C VAL A 43 13.50 6.04 -4.94
N PHE A 44 13.38 7.33 -4.62
CA PHE A 44 14.42 8.07 -3.92
C PHE A 44 13.84 9.24 -3.15
N THR A 45 14.36 9.48 -1.95
CA THR A 45 14.09 10.68 -1.16
C THR A 45 15.40 11.17 -0.58
N THR A 46 15.65 12.46 -0.72
CA THR A 46 16.82 13.14 -0.13
C THR A 46 16.80 13.11 1.40
N GLN A 47 17.98 13.21 2.02
CA GLN A 47 18.13 13.19 3.49
C GLN A 47 17.30 14.26 4.20
N HIS A 48 17.26 15.48 3.64
CA HIS A 48 16.49 16.60 4.19
C HIS A 48 15.11 16.77 3.53
N TRP A 49 14.64 15.77 2.79
CA TRP A 49 13.29 15.72 2.21
C TRP A 49 12.94 16.91 1.29
N MET A 50 13.95 17.55 0.68
CA MET A 50 13.76 18.64 -0.28
C MET A 50 13.29 18.12 -1.64
N VAL A 51 13.84 16.97 -2.07
CA VAL A 51 13.48 16.31 -3.33
C VAL A 51 13.02 14.89 -3.07
N ARG A 52 11.91 14.52 -3.71
CA ARG A 52 11.31 13.17 -3.69
C ARG A 52 11.02 12.74 -5.11
N ILE A 53 11.56 11.59 -5.50
CA ILE A 53 11.42 11.04 -6.84
C ILE A 53 10.50 9.83 -6.76
N TYR A 54 9.46 9.88 -7.58
CA TYR A 54 8.45 8.83 -7.69
C TYR A 54 8.48 8.21 -9.08
N LYS A 55 8.38 6.89 -9.13
CA LYS A 55 8.21 6.15 -10.38
C LYS A 55 6.76 5.74 -10.56
N LEU A 56 6.26 5.90 -11.78
CA LEU A 56 4.95 5.38 -12.16
C LEU A 56 5.04 3.86 -12.27
N LYS A 57 4.19 3.16 -11.53
CA LYS A 57 4.05 1.71 -11.63
C LYS A 57 3.46 1.34 -12.99
N PRO A 58 3.86 0.19 -13.56
CA PRO A 58 3.24 -0.30 -14.77
C PRO A 58 1.74 -0.50 -14.57
N GLN A 59 0.98 -0.33 -15.64
CA GLN A 59 -0.46 -0.57 -15.60
C GLN A 59 -0.73 -2.02 -15.16
N LYS A 60 -1.75 -2.20 -14.32
CA LYS A 60 -2.09 -3.54 -13.83
C LYS A 60 -2.59 -4.39 -15.00
N ASN A 61 -1.97 -5.55 -15.18
CA ASN A 61 -2.28 -6.52 -16.24
C ASN A 61 -3.71 -7.11 -16.19
N ARG A 62 -4.50 -6.79 -15.16
CA ARG A 62 -5.90 -7.20 -15.08
C ARG A 62 -6.74 -6.10 -14.44
N VAL A 63 -7.79 -5.67 -15.12
CA VAL A 63 -8.84 -4.83 -14.54
C VAL A 63 -9.59 -5.70 -13.54
N ARG A 64 -9.38 -5.47 -12.24
CA ARG A 64 -10.12 -6.21 -11.21
C ARG A 64 -11.56 -5.69 -11.25
N GLY A 65 -12.42 -6.33 -12.04
CA GLY A 65 -13.86 -6.14 -11.96
C GLY A 65 -14.30 -6.29 -10.49
N LYS A 66 -15.31 -5.52 -10.08
CA LYS A 66 -15.87 -5.53 -8.72
C LYS A 66 -16.58 -6.87 -8.41
N LEU A 67 -15.87 -7.99 -8.51
CA LEU A 67 -16.33 -9.27 -8.01
C LEU A 67 -16.15 -9.22 -6.50
N LYS A 68 -17.27 -9.10 -5.78
CA LYS A 68 -17.37 -9.32 -4.34
C LYS A 68 -16.87 -10.73 -4.03
N LEU A 69 -15.56 -10.89 -3.85
CA LEU A 69 -14.98 -12.10 -3.28
C LEU A 69 -15.43 -12.14 -1.82
N LYS A 70 -16.45 -12.95 -1.54
CA LYS A 70 -16.92 -13.30 -0.20
C LYS A 70 -15.73 -13.91 0.54
N LEU A 71 -15.09 -13.11 1.39
CA LEU A 71 -13.98 -13.55 2.23
C LEU A 71 -14.52 -14.63 3.18
N LYS A 72 -14.25 -15.91 2.88
CA LYS A 72 -14.35 -16.98 3.88
C LYS A 72 -13.18 -16.78 4.84
N SER A 73 -13.47 -16.54 6.11
CA SER A 73 -12.50 -16.47 7.19
C SER A 73 -11.74 -17.79 7.29
N SER A 74 -10.48 -17.80 6.84
CA SER A 74 -9.56 -18.91 7.12
C SER A 74 -8.99 -18.69 8.51
N SER A 75 -9.62 -19.29 9.51
CA SER A 75 -9.00 -19.51 10.81
C SER A 75 -7.80 -20.45 10.56
N LYS A 76 -6.58 -19.96 10.75
CA LYS A 76 -5.39 -20.80 10.67
C LYS A 76 -5.34 -21.70 11.91
N THR A 77 -5.94 -22.88 11.83
CA THR A 77 -5.53 -24.02 12.66
C THR A 77 -4.37 -24.70 11.97
N SER A 78 -3.22 -24.78 12.66
CA SER A 78 -2.07 -25.55 12.24
C SER A 78 -2.43 -27.04 12.25
N LEU A 79 -2.87 -27.57 11.11
CA LEU A 79 -3.11 -29.00 10.92
C LEU A 79 -2.07 -29.55 9.94
N MET A 80 -1.28 -30.48 10.46
CA MET A 80 -0.25 -31.25 9.77
C MET A 80 -0.73 -31.73 8.39
N ARG A 81 0.05 -31.47 7.34
CA ARG A 81 -0.21 -32.02 6.00
C ARG A 81 0.08 -33.53 6.02
N LYS A 82 -0.93 -34.36 6.27
CA LYS A 82 -0.95 -35.73 5.73
C LYS A 82 -1.47 -35.65 4.30
N GLY A 83 -0.60 -35.96 3.33
CA GLY A 83 -0.96 -36.03 1.92
C GLY A 83 -1.99 -37.11 1.68
N ALA A 84 -3.25 -36.73 1.49
CA ALA A 84 -4.26 -37.61 0.94
C ALA A 84 -4.07 -37.64 -0.59
N GLY A 85 -3.39 -38.67 -1.08
CA GLY A 85 -3.35 -38.99 -2.50
C GLY A 85 -4.77 -39.20 -3.01
N LYS A 86 -5.25 -38.30 -3.87
CA LYS A 86 -6.42 -38.57 -4.69
C LYS A 86 -5.99 -39.63 -5.69
N LYS A 87 -6.45 -40.88 -5.53
CA LYS A 87 -6.40 -41.86 -6.61
C LYS A 87 -7.42 -41.45 -7.67
N ASN A 88 -6.98 -41.46 -8.93
CA ASN A 88 -7.84 -41.19 -10.08
C ASN A 88 -8.84 -42.34 -10.22
N PRO A 89 -10.14 -42.08 -10.43
CA PRO A 89 -11.17 -43.12 -10.52
C PRO A 89 -11.22 -43.83 -11.88
N TRP A 90 -10.19 -43.68 -12.71
CA TRP A 90 -10.11 -44.27 -14.06
C TRP A 90 -8.69 -44.76 -14.41
N GLN A 91 -7.96 -45.25 -13.40
CA GLN A 91 -6.76 -46.09 -13.56
C GLN A 91 -6.81 -47.21 -12.53
#